data_AF-A0AAU9TCN0-F1
#
_entry.id   AF-A0AAU9TCN0-F1
#
_cell.length_a   1.000
_cell.length_b   1.000
_cell.length_c   1.000
_cell.angle_alpha   90.00
_cell.angle_beta   90.00
_cell.angle_gamma   90.00
#
_symmetry.space_group_name_H-M   'P 1'
#
loop_
_entity.id
_entity.type
_entity.pdbx_description
1 polymer ?
#
loop_
_entity_poly.entity_id
_entity_poly.type
_entity_poly.pdbx_seq_one_letter_code
_entity_poly.pdbx_strand_id
1 'polypeptide(L)'
;MAVNIYYQNVRGLRTKTEDILTNVLINSYNVIVFTETWLNSNVTNSEFIDKRYTVYRRDQLCSETTKKDEGEYNIITNPNCFWNFSKDRRGGENTIPAEMTLDDQTANTGTKIPELFAKHFPSVFSNIILPDRLESTVHGLPYLSKIKFGEQEIKRAIK
;
A
#
# COMPACT_ATOMS: atom_id res chain seq x y z
N MET A 1 -23.11 27.22 16.28
CA MET A 1 -23.00 25.77 16.51
C MET A 1 -21.59 25.35 16.15
N ALA A 2 -20.90 24.63 17.05
CA ALA A 2 -19.59 24.08 16.76
C ALA A 2 -19.76 22.71 16.07
N VAL A 3 -18.92 22.43 15.06
CA VAL A 3 -18.88 21.13 14.37
C VAL A 3 -17.82 20.26 15.04
N ASN A 4 -18.22 19.11 15.56
CA ASN A 4 -17.32 18.17 16.25
C ASN A 4 -16.83 17.10 15.27
N ILE A 5 -15.52 17.09 15.02
CA ILE A 5 -14.86 16.18 14.07
C ILE A 5 -13.94 15.23 14.83
N TYR A 6 -14.07 13.93 14.59
CA TYR A 6 -13.18 12.90 15.12
C TYR A 6 -12.28 12.35 14.00
N TYR A 7 -10.97 12.33 14.24
CA TYR A 7 -9.98 11.77 13.32
C TYR A 7 -9.12 10.73 14.03
N GLN A 8 -8.96 9.56 13.41
CA GLN A 8 -8.06 8.53 13.92
C GLN A 8 -7.41 7.74 12.79
N ASN A 9 -6.10 7.56 12.89
CA ASN A 9 -5.41 6.49 12.16
C ASN A 9 -5.61 5.17 12.90
N VAL A 10 -6.34 4.23 12.30
CA VAL A 10 -6.78 3.00 12.97
C VAL A 10 -5.81 1.83 12.79
N ARG A 11 -4.85 1.94 11.86
CA ARG A 11 -3.84 0.91 11.51
C ARG A 11 -4.45 -0.48 11.28
N GLY A 12 -5.58 -0.54 10.60
CA GLY A 12 -6.37 -1.75 10.36
C GLY A 12 -7.63 -1.78 11.21
N LEU A 13 -8.78 -1.68 10.54
CA LEU A 13 -10.09 -1.66 11.20
C LEU A 13 -10.57 -3.07 11.57
N ARG A 14 -10.19 -4.09 10.79
CA ARG A 14 -10.75 -5.46 10.88
C ARG A 14 -10.64 -6.12 12.26
N THR A 15 -9.57 -5.82 13.00
CA THR A 15 -9.35 -6.40 14.34
C THR A 15 -9.92 -5.55 15.47
N LYS A 16 -10.53 -4.39 15.15
CA LYS A 16 -11.00 -3.38 16.12
C LYS A 16 -12.45 -2.94 15.84
N THR A 17 -13.17 -3.69 15.01
CA THR A 17 -14.50 -3.35 14.52
C THR A 17 -15.48 -3.11 15.67
N GLU A 18 -15.51 -3.99 16.67
CA GLU A 18 -16.42 -3.91 17.81
C GLU A 18 -16.12 -2.72 18.74
N ASP A 19 -14.84 -2.48 19.04
CA ASP A 19 -14.41 -1.36 19.87
C ASP A 19 -14.74 -0.02 19.21
N ILE A 20 -14.52 0.06 17.91
CA ILE A 20 -14.81 1.28 17.13
C ILE A 20 -16.32 1.50 17.07
N LEU A 21 -17.10 0.46 16.77
CA LEU A 21 -18.55 0.58 16.73
C LEU A 21 -19.11 1.06 18.08
N THR A 22 -18.65 0.46 19.18
CA THR A 22 -19.04 0.88 20.55
C THR A 22 -18.71 2.36 20.78
N ASN A 23 -17.52 2.81 20.41
CA ASN A 23 -17.12 4.21 20.55
C ASN A 23 -17.96 5.17 19.69
N VAL A 24 -18.36 4.76 18.49
CA VAL A 24 -19.25 5.54 17.60
C VAL A 24 -20.69 5.56 18.13
N LEU A 25 -21.12 4.52 18.85
CA LEU A 25 -22.45 4.50 19.47
C LEU A 25 -22.51 5.40 20.70
N ILE A 26 -21.46 5.40 21.53
CA ILE A 26 -21.36 6.22 22.75
C ILE A 26 -21.21 7.71 22.41
N ASN A 27 -20.44 8.04 21.39
CA ASN A 27 -20.12 9.43 21.06
C ASN A 27 -20.88 9.93 19.82
N SER A 28 -21.36 11.17 19.87
CA SER A 28 -22.06 11.83 18.75
C SER A 28 -21.18 12.89 18.09
N TYR A 29 -20.32 12.46 17.17
CA TYR A 29 -19.55 13.38 16.31
C TYR A 29 -20.35 13.76 15.06
N ASN A 30 -20.12 14.94 14.50
CA ASN A 30 -20.73 15.32 13.22
C ASN A 30 -20.02 14.66 12.03
N VAL A 31 -18.69 14.52 12.13
CA VAL A 31 -17.86 13.91 11.09
C VAL A 31 -16.85 12.98 11.75
N ILE A 32 -16.68 11.77 11.19
CA ILE A 32 -15.72 10.78 11.62
C ILE A 32 -14.81 10.46 10.43
N VAL A 33 -13.50 10.50 10.64
CA VAL A 33 -12.49 10.24 9.59
C VAL A 33 -11.53 9.17 10.08
N PHE A 34 -11.46 8.08 9.33
CA PHE A 34 -10.50 7.00 9.56
C PHE A 34 -9.48 6.89 8.44
N THR A 35 -8.22 6.69 8.80
CA THR A 35 -7.11 6.43 7.85
C THR A 35 -6.42 5.12 8.18
N GLU A 36 -5.73 4.53 7.19
CA GLU A 36 -5.15 3.19 7.27
C GLU A 36 -6.18 2.17 7.76
N THR A 37 -7.35 2.10 7.12
CA THR A 37 -8.43 1.19 7.53
C THR A 37 -8.16 -0.26 7.10
N TRP A 38 -7.39 -0.46 6.02
CA TRP A 38 -7.11 -1.77 5.42
C TRP A 38 -8.37 -2.60 5.15
N LEU A 39 -9.48 -1.91 4.84
CA LEU A 39 -10.73 -2.55 4.48
C LEU A 39 -10.71 -3.09 3.05
N ASN A 40 -11.46 -4.16 2.85
CA ASN A 40 -11.76 -4.76 1.55
C ASN A 40 -13.28 -4.81 1.35
N SER A 41 -13.70 -5.16 0.13
CA SER A 41 -15.12 -5.25 -0.26
C SER A 41 -15.93 -6.27 0.54
N ASN A 42 -15.27 -7.16 1.29
CA ASN A 42 -15.94 -8.20 2.09
C ASN A 42 -16.47 -7.66 3.42
N VAL A 43 -15.92 -6.56 3.94
CA VAL A 43 -16.42 -5.93 5.16
C VAL A 43 -17.56 -4.99 4.79
N THR A 44 -18.76 -5.23 5.30
CA THR A 44 -19.92 -4.36 5.03
C THR A 44 -19.91 -3.12 5.94
N ASN A 45 -20.53 -2.02 5.49
CA ASN A 45 -20.58 -0.78 6.29
C ASN A 45 -21.26 -1.02 7.65
N SER A 46 -22.33 -1.80 7.67
CA SER A 46 -23.08 -2.12 8.88
C SER A 46 -22.27 -2.81 9.98
N GLU A 47 -21.11 -3.40 9.65
CA GLU A 47 -20.25 -4.07 10.63
C GLU A 47 -19.48 -3.09 11.52
N PHE A 48 -19.08 -1.93 10.99
CA PHE A 48 -18.14 -1.04 11.68
C PHE A 48 -18.65 0.38 11.89
N ILE A 49 -19.80 0.74 11.33
CA ILE A 49 -20.38 2.07 11.51
C ILE A 49 -21.89 1.99 11.65
N ASP A 50 -22.41 2.85 12.53
CA ASP A 50 -23.82 2.99 12.78
C ASP A 50 -24.55 3.68 11.61
N LYS A 51 -25.81 3.31 11.39
CA LYS A 51 -26.64 3.80 10.26
C LYS A 51 -26.91 5.31 10.31
N ARG A 52 -26.64 5.99 11.44
CA ARG A 52 -26.73 7.45 11.55
C ARG A 52 -25.72 8.20 10.69
N TYR A 53 -24.66 7.53 10.21
CA TYR A 53 -23.63 8.15 9.38
C TYR A 53 -23.75 7.74 7.92
N THR A 54 -23.61 8.71 7.01
CA THR A 54 -23.36 8.43 5.60
C THR A 54 -21.89 8.09 5.40
N VAL A 55 -21.62 6.92 4.82
CA VAL A 55 -20.26 6.37 4.72
C VAL A 55 -19.70 6.60 3.33
N TYR A 56 -18.56 7.28 3.27
CA TYR A 56 -17.73 7.38 2.07
C TYR A 56 -16.43 6.61 2.34
N ARG A 57 -16.20 5.52 1.60
CA ARG A 57 -15.01 4.67 1.78
C ARG A 57 -14.36 4.37 0.43
N ARG A 58 -13.04 4.19 0.46
CA ARG A 58 -12.24 3.67 -0.64
C ARG A 58 -11.47 2.47 -0.13
N ASP A 59 -11.79 1.31 -0.67
CA ASP A 59 -11.16 0.05 -0.26
C ASP A 59 -9.86 -0.18 -1.00
N GLN A 60 -9.00 -1.00 -0.41
CA GLN A 60 -7.87 -1.56 -1.14
C GLN A 60 -8.41 -2.65 -2.06
N LEU A 61 -8.64 -2.28 -3.33
CA LEU A 61 -9.00 -3.23 -4.36
C LEU A 61 -7.76 -4.05 -4.70
N CYS A 62 -7.82 -5.35 -4.46
CA CYS A 62 -7.08 -6.30 -5.26
C CYS A 62 -8.08 -7.27 -5.86
N SER A 63 -8.88 -6.75 -6.80
CA SER A 63 -9.73 -7.60 -7.61
C SER A 63 -8.83 -8.57 -8.35
N GLU A 64 -9.19 -9.85 -8.36
CA GLU A 64 -8.64 -10.91 -9.20
C GLU A 64 -8.75 -10.49 -10.67
N THR A 65 -7.88 -9.58 -11.10
CA THR A 65 -7.83 -9.08 -12.46
C THR A 65 -6.82 -9.97 -13.16
N THR A 66 -7.40 -11.04 -13.70
CA THR A 66 -7.01 -11.73 -14.91
C THR A 66 -5.76 -11.17 -15.62
N LYS A 67 -4.78 -12.05 -15.76
CA LYS A 67 -3.84 -12.19 -16.88
C LYS A 67 -2.67 -11.20 -16.94
N LYS A 68 -1.50 -11.77 -16.62
CA LYS A 68 -0.15 -11.68 -17.23
C LYS A 68 0.44 -10.33 -17.70
N ASP A 69 -0.32 -9.30 -18.06
CA ASP A 69 0.20 -8.14 -18.79
C ASP A 69 0.27 -6.84 -17.95
N GLU A 70 -0.22 -6.83 -16.71
CA GLU A 70 -0.29 -5.61 -15.87
C GLU A 70 0.70 -5.57 -14.70
N GLY A 71 1.75 -6.40 -14.72
CA GLY A 71 2.74 -6.46 -13.64
C GLY A 71 3.38 -5.10 -13.35
N GLU A 72 3.80 -4.38 -14.40
CA GLU A 72 4.46 -3.08 -14.27
C GLU A 72 3.49 -1.95 -13.88
N TYR A 73 2.27 -1.96 -14.44
CA TYR A 73 1.25 -0.95 -14.12
C TYR A 73 0.86 -0.99 -12.65
N ASN A 74 0.78 -2.19 -12.06
CA ASN A 74 0.49 -2.38 -10.65
C ASN A 74 1.62 -1.93 -9.72
N ILE A 75 2.88 -1.89 -10.16
CA ILE A 75 3.99 -1.36 -9.32
C ILE A 75 3.72 0.11 -8.96
N ILE A 76 3.21 0.89 -9.92
CA ILE A 76 3.01 2.33 -9.77
C ILE A 76 1.63 2.63 -9.19
N THR A 77 0.59 1.92 -9.64
CA THR A 77 -0.81 2.28 -9.31
C THR A 77 -1.38 1.54 -8.12
N ASN A 78 -0.90 0.33 -7.84
CA ASN A 78 -1.39 -0.50 -6.73
C ASN A 78 -0.32 -1.49 -6.24
N PRO A 79 0.74 -1.00 -5.58
CA PRO A 79 1.91 -1.80 -5.25
C PRO A 79 1.58 -2.99 -4.35
N ASN A 80 0.53 -2.89 -3.52
CA ASN A 80 0.08 -3.99 -2.68
C ASN A 80 -0.42 -5.18 -3.51
N CYS A 81 -1.06 -4.93 -4.65
CA CYS A 81 -1.48 -5.99 -5.57
C CYS A 81 -0.31 -6.69 -6.22
N PHE A 82 0.70 -5.93 -6.65
CA PHE A 82 1.94 -6.51 -7.16
C PHE A 82 2.61 -7.42 -6.12
N TRP A 83 2.70 -6.96 -4.87
CA TRP A 83 3.30 -7.77 -3.80
C TRP A 83 2.47 -9.00 -3.45
N ASN A 84 1.13 -8.93 -3.45
CA ASN A 84 0.27 -10.11 -3.26
C ASN A 84 0.44 -11.11 -4.40
N PHE A 85 0.40 -10.65 -5.66
CA PHE A 85 0.68 -11.48 -6.83
C PHE A 85 2.07 -12.13 -6.77
N SER A 86 3.10 -11.37 -6.36
CA SER A 86 4.46 -11.88 -6.20
C SER A 86 4.52 -12.94 -5.08
N LYS A 87 3.82 -12.74 -3.97
CA LYS A 87 3.73 -13.71 -2.87
C LYS A 87 3.01 -14.99 -3.28
N ASP A 88 1.89 -14.88 -3.98
CA ASP A 88 1.11 -16.04 -4.45
C ASP A 88 1.96 -16.94 -5.36
N ARG A 89 2.78 -16.34 -6.23
CA ARG A 89 3.69 -17.09 -7.12
C ARG A 89 4.94 -17.65 -6.43
N ARG A 90 5.33 -17.13 -5.26
CA ARG A 90 6.46 -17.66 -4.48
C ARG A 90 6.08 -18.95 -3.72
N GLY A 91 4.81 -19.36 -3.74
CA GLY A 91 4.38 -20.64 -3.15
C GLY A 91 4.49 -20.70 -1.63
N GLY A 92 4.58 -19.55 -0.94
CA GLY A 92 4.63 -19.46 0.52
C GLY A 92 6.01 -19.73 1.15
N GLU A 93 7.01 -20.08 0.35
CA GLU A 93 8.38 -20.27 0.83
C GLU A 93 9.19 -18.97 0.72
N ASN A 94 9.72 -18.49 1.85
CA ASN A 94 10.72 -17.41 1.89
C ASN A 94 12.14 -17.94 1.63
N THR A 95 12.26 -19.01 0.85
CA THR A 95 13.51 -19.73 0.64
C THR A 95 14.25 -19.13 -0.55
N ILE A 96 15.57 -19.02 -0.41
CA ILE A 96 16.46 -18.73 -1.55
C ILE A 96 16.28 -19.88 -2.57
N PRO A 97 16.30 -19.61 -3.89
CA PRO A 97 16.25 -20.67 -4.89
C PRO A 97 17.23 -21.79 -4.56
N ALA A 98 16.82 -23.06 -4.74
CA ALA A 98 17.69 -24.20 -4.47
C ALA A 98 18.89 -24.26 -5.43
N GLU A 99 18.75 -23.66 -6.61
CA GLU A 99 19.76 -23.61 -7.65
C GLU A 99 19.67 -22.27 -8.40
N MET A 100 20.81 -21.72 -8.82
CA MET A 100 20.93 -20.56 -9.68
C MET A 100 21.94 -20.85 -10.78
N THR A 101 21.57 -20.57 -12.04
CA THR A 101 22.44 -20.66 -13.20
C THR A 101 22.72 -19.26 -13.76
N LEU A 102 23.98 -18.98 -14.08
CA LEU A 102 24.41 -17.78 -14.78
C LEU A 102 25.52 -18.16 -15.76
N ASP A 103 25.27 -17.93 -17.05
CA ASP A 103 26.10 -18.43 -18.15
C ASP A 103 26.27 -19.97 -18.04
N ASP A 104 27.51 -20.45 -17.90
CA ASP A 104 27.86 -21.87 -17.71
C ASP A 104 28.07 -22.25 -16.22
N GLN A 105 27.79 -21.35 -15.28
CA GLN A 105 28.00 -21.57 -13.85
C GLN A 105 26.68 -21.87 -13.13
N THR A 106 26.67 -22.95 -12.35
CA THR A 106 25.53 -23.35 -11.52
C THR A 106 25.92 -23.33 -10.04
N ALA A 107 25.15 -22.64 -9.22
CA ALA A 107 25.27 -22.68 -7.76
C ALA A 107 24.06 -23.35 -7.12
N ASN A 108 24.32 -24.26 -6.18
CA ASN A 108 23.33 -25.03 -5.43
C ASN A 108 23.51 -24.89 -3.91
N THR A 109 24.25 -23.87 -3.47
CA THR A 109 24.60 -23.65 -2.07
C THR A 109 24.26 -22.21 -1.69
N GLY A 110 23.75 -22.01 -0.47
CA GLY A 110 23.28 -20.70 0.00
C GLY A 110 24.33 -19.57 0.02
N THR A 111 25.62 -19.87 -0.08
CA THR A 111 26.70 -18.87 -0.21
C THR A 111 27.05 -18.54 -1.66
N LYS A 112 27.09 -19.55 -2.52
CA LYS A 112 27.45 -19.40 -3.94
C LYS A 112 26.35 -18.73 -4.76
N ILE A 113 25.09 -18.88 -4.35
CA ILE A 113 23.95 -18.23 -5.02
C ILE A 113 24.04 -16.70 -4.90
N PRO A 114 24.23 -16.10 -3.69
CA PRO A 114 24.52 -14.67 -3.56
C PRO A 114 25.73 -14.20 -4.36
N GLU A 115 26.81 -15.00 -4.44
CA GLU A 115 28.00 -14.66 -5.21
C GLU A 115 27.74 -14.60 -6.73
N LEU A 116 27.06 -15.60 -7.30
CA LEU A 116 26.64 -15.58 -8.70
C LEU A 116 25.67 -14.43 -8.98
N PHE A 117 24.74 -14.16 -8.07
CA PHE A 117 23.84 -13.01 -8.17
C PHE A 117 24.61 -11.69 -8.19
N ALA A 118 25.56 -11.51 -7.27
CA ALA A 118 26.38 -10.31 -7.19
C ALA A 118 27.25 -10.11 -8.44
N LYS A 119 27.69 -11.18 -9.11
CA LYS A 119 28.40 -11.10 -10.39
C LYS A 119 27.50 -10.59 -11.52
N HIS A 120 26.24 -11.00 -11.57
CA HIS A 120 25.28 -10.53 -12.58
C HIS A 120 24.79 -9.10 -12.30
N PHE A 121 24.56 -8.76 -11.04
CA PHE A 121 23.86 -7.54 -10.63
C PHE A 121 24.39 -6.23 -11.25
N PRO A 122 25.71 -5.96 -11.34
CA PRO A 122 26.24 -4.76 -11.98
C PRO A 122 25.80 -4.59 -13.44
N SER A 123 25.67 -5.69 -14.18
CA SER A 123 25.26 -5.66 -15.59
C SER A 123 23.83 -5.17 -15.79
N VAL A 124 22.99 -5.27 -14.77
CA VAL A 124 21.59 -4.81 -14.81
C VAL A 124 21.51 -3.28 -14.78
N PHE A 125 22.50 -2.61 -14.18
CA PHE A 125 22.51 -1.16 -13.98
C PHE A 125 23.44 -0.41 -14.94
N SER A 126 24.29 -1.10 -15.69
CA SER A 126 25.24 -0.48 -16.62
C SER A 126 24.59 0.25 -17.80
N ASN A 127 23.28 0.08 -18.01
CA ASN A 127 22.51 0.80 -19.03
C ASN A 127 21.74 2.01 -18.46
N ILE A 128 21.86 2.31 -17.18
CA ILE A 128 21.31 3.54 -16.62
C ILE A 128 22.34 4.64 -16.83
N ILE A 129 22.17 5.42 -17.90
CA ILE A 129 22.80 6.73 -17.98
C ILE A 129 22.14 7.57 -16.89
N LEU A 130 22.78 7.65 -15.72
CA LEU A 130 22.39 8.63 -14.71
C LEU A 130 22.65 10.01 -15.32
N PRO A 131 21.62 10.87 -15.49
CA PRO A 131 21.89 12.26 -15.84
C PRO A 131 22.75 12.84 -14.72
N ASP A 132 23.82 13.52 -15.12
CA ASP A 132 24.94 14.01 -14.30
C ASP A 132 24.57 15.11 -13.27
N ARG A 133 23.32 15.15 -12.82
CA ARG A 133 22.79 16.13 -11.88
C ARG A 133 21.77 15.50 -10.94
N LEU A 134 22.26 15.00 -9.81
CA LEU A 134 21.49 15.03 -8.57
C LEU A 134 22.37 15.51 -7.40
N GLU A 135 23.13 16.57 -7.64
CA GLU A 135 23.59 17.40 -6.52
C GLU A 135 22.42 18.23 -5.99
N SER A 136 22.04 17.94 -4.74
CA SER A 136 21.26 18.80 -3.85
C SER A 136 19.89 19.30 -4.36
N THR A 137 18.83 18.52 -4.11
CA THR A 137 17.59 19.08 -3.56
C THR A 137 16.79 17.97 -2.88
N VAL A 138 16.98 17.82 -1.57
CA VAL A 138 16.04 17.12 -0.68
C VAL A 138 14.80 18.01 -0.55
N HIS A 139 13.98 18.09 -1.58
CA HIS A 139 12.71 18.86 -1.57
C HIS A 139 11.55 18.12 -2.27
N GLY A 140 11.66 16.80 -2.43
CA GLY A 140 10.70 15.99 -3.18
C GLY A 140 9.73 15.13 -2.35
N LEU A 141 9.77 15.16 -1.02
CA LEU A 141 8.77 14.47 -0.20
C LEU A 141 7.78 15.51 0.35
N PRO A 142 6.48 15.45 -0.01
CA PRO A 142 5.50 16.32 0.60
C PRO A 142 5.42 15.97 2.09
N TYR A 143 5.93 16.87 2.94
CA TYR A 143 5.70 16.82 4.38
C TYR A 143 4.18 16.86 4.61
N LEU A 144 3.60 15.70 4.91
CA LEU A 144 2.18 15.54 5.30
C LEU A 144 1.76 16.50 6.43
N SER A 145 2.72 17.00 7.21
CA SER A 145 2.49 17.92 8.32
C SER A 145 2.10 19.35 7.93
N LYS A 146 2.08 19.72 6.64
CA LYS A 146 1.75 21.09 6.19
C LYS A 146 0.58 21.20 5.22
N ILE A 147 -0.19 20.14 5.00
CA ILE A 147 -1.34 20.23 4.09
C ILE A 147 -2.50 20.91 4.83
N LYS A 148 -2.69 22.20 4.59
CA LYS A 148 -3.89 22.95 4.97
C LYS A 148 -4.89 22.82 3.83
N PHE A 149 -5.93 22.01 4.02
CA PHE A 149 -7.02 21.92 3.06
C PHE A 149 -8.02 23.05 3.28
N GLY A 150 -8.35 23.79 2.22
CA GLY A 150 -9.44 24.76 2.22
C GLY A 150 -10.80 24.08 2.06
N GLU A 151 -11.87 24.69 2.59
CA GLU A 151 -13.25 24.18 2.48
C GLU A 151 -13.67 23.89 1.03
N GLN A 152 -13.16 24.70 0.08
CA GLN A 152 -13.44 24.55 -1.35
C GLN A 152 -12.79 23.31 -1.96
N GLU A 153 -11.63 22.89 -1.46
CA GLU A 153 -10.91 21.71 -1.95
C GLU A 153 -11.57 20.43 -1.43
N ILE A 154 -12.02 20.46 -0.16
CA ILE A 154 -12.83 19.38 0.42
C ILE A 154 -14.14 19.21 -0.36
N LYS A 155 -14.83 20.31 -0.70
CA LYS A 155 -16.06 20.27 -1.49
C LYS A 155 -15.85 19.76 -2.92
N ARG A 156 -14.68 20.01 -3.52
CA ARG A 156 -14.33 19.49 -4.86
C ARG A 156 -14.05 17.99 -4.85
N ALA A 157 -13.44 17.47 -3.79
CA ALA A 157 -13.10 16.05 -3.68
C ALA A 157 -14.31 15.14 -3.39
N ILE A 158 -15.44 15.71 -2.95
CA ILE A 158 -16.67 14.99 -2.59
C ILE A 158 -17.60 14.80 -3.82
N LYS A 159 -17.25 15.33 -5.00
CA LYS A 159 -18.04 15.22 -6.23
C LYS A 159 -17.59 14.06 -7.12
#